data_AF-Q1R0A8-F1
#
_entry.id   AF-Q1R0A8-F1
#
_cell.length_a   1.000
_cell.length_b   1.000
_cell.length_c   1.000
_cell.angle_alpha   90.00
_cell.angle_beta   90.00
_cell.angle_gamma   90.00
#
_symmetry.space_group_name_H-M   'P 1'
#
loop_
_entity.id
_entity.type
_entity.pdbx_description
1 polymer ?
#
loop_
_entity_poly.entity_id
_entity_poly.type
_entity_poly.pdbx_seq_one_letter_code
_entity_poly.pdbx_strand_id
1 'polypeptide(L)'
;MHPRENGFVLVIGLALLTIATGMVVAGMSLGRYQERQAGHYLRTSDAQLGADEAFLHLLRGDMQWARDIRQYVNDQLMPNAENGTTWKPGVDDMSTTPWRDRSALSPSQYTRPMVESVEKLDEDTVRVTFSGSNWVDGNDQNVGFSSFQAEFNVGGGDEAGGAYREVLLGCEGVSLSGSGRIDSYDSRKGRYGANLGGGEYNRDGTQGLVSTNADENGNVTLSGSSPIYGQVRATGNVTASGSASIHGDIQANGDVVISGGGSSILGNVASRQAVRLTSSGRIQGDVAANTEIVTGNWSSRIEGSATAPVVRTTSNRDVTEQVGGSIERASPGVGTVATSSCDAFTTREGATIGELADALSPYASSGRLAIGGGNQTYTLTPNGLQVPSDRNNNSVPNPERYRVTRDVTVAGVFPEPTNVLVLDSFSLGGSANFIVDGGDMTLYVKGGIDIGGGASFSVAEGSSLKIITSGRFNLPSGLDVASDSPTDDEGNPVLSIYSTYDDGGASGWNAGVNISGSSTFKGTIFAPYSTVNVGGSGALFGAVKGRRVEVSGSGDIHYDEALMESSVGTGGGGTDGGVGGGDWTLEGLSYGADD
;
A
#
# COMPACT_ATOMS: atom_id res chain seq x y z
N MET A 1 -33.93 -59.23 1.51
CA MET A 1 -33.26 -58.79 2.75
C MET A 1 -31.98 -58.06 2.36
N HIS A 2 -31.94 -56.75 2.60
CA HIS A 2 -30.69 -56.00 2.89
C HIS A 2 -30.32 -56.26 4.37
N PRO A 3 -29.08 -55.97 4.84
CA PRO A 3 -28.24 -54.79 4.53
C PRO A 3 -26.86 -55.19 3.96
N ARG A 4 -26.13 -54.42 3.12
CA ARG A 4 -25.73 -53.00 3.11
C ARG A 4 -24.95 -52.55 4.36
N GLU A 5 -23.64 -52.74 4.32
CA GLU A 5 -22.68 -51.84 4.95
C GLU A 5 -21.89 -51.11 3.84
N ASN A 6 -22.56 -50.12 3.25
CA ASN A 6 -21.92 -48.90 2.81
C ASN A 6 -22.03 -47.91 3.96
N GLY A 7 -20.98 -47.14 4.23
CA GLY A 7 -21.14 -45.89 4.97
C GLY A 7 -20.19 -45.75 6.14
N PHE A 8 -18.90 -45.53 5.85
CA PHE A 8 -18.12 -44.65 6.71
C PHE A 8 -17.05 -43.86 5.94
N VAL A 9 -16.56 -44.41 4.82
CA VAL A 9 -15.60 -43.71 3.95
C VAL A 9 -16.27 -42.62 3.10
N LEU A 10 -17.51 -42.84 2.62
CA LEU A 10 -18.22 -41.87 1.78
C LEU A 10 -18.66 -40.61 2.54
N VAL A 11 -18.89 -40.72 3.85
CA VAL A 11 -19.41 -39.60 4.68
C VAL A 11 -18.30 -38.58 4.96
N ILE A 12 -17.05 -39.02 5.11
CA ILE A 12 -15.91 -38.12 5.36
C ILE A 12 -15.52 -37.38 4.08
N GLY A 13 -15.52 -38.07 2.92
CA GLY A 13 -15.27 -37.44 1.62
C GLY A 13 -16.31 -36.38 1.24
N LEU A 14 -17.60 -36.61 1.56
CA LEU A 14 -18.64 -35.62 1.31
C LEU A 14 -18.60 -34.45 2.30
N ALA A 15 -18.24 -34.70 3.57
CA ALA A 15 -18.09 -33.65 4.57
C ALA A 15 -16.95 -32.68 4.21
N LEU A 16 -15.83 -33.20 3.69
CA LEU A 16 -14.73 -32.38 3.17
C LEU A 16 -15.12 -31.59 1.91
N LEU A 17 -15.96 -32.15 1.03
CA LEU A 17 -16.44 -31.46 -0.17
C LEU A 17 -17.37 -30.30 0.18
N THR A 18 -18.20 -30.44 1.22
CA THR A 18 -19.09 -29.37 1.71
C THR A 18 -18.36 -28.26 2.47
N ILE A 19 -17.21 -28.56 3.08
CA ILE A 19 -16.37 -27.58 3.77
C ILE A 19 -15.56 -26.75 2.74
N ALA A 20 -15.21 -27.32 1.58
CA ALA A 20 -14.53 -26.61 0.50
C ALA A 20 -15.40 -25.55 -0.22
N THR A 21 -16.73 -25.63 -0.13
CA THR A 21 -17.63 -24.60 -0.71
C THR A 21 -17.79 -23.35 0.15
N GLY A 22 -17.24 -23.32 1.37
CA GLY A 22 -17.34 -22.19 2.31
C GLY A 22 -16.03 -21.47 2.62
N MET A 23 -14.90 -21.91 2.06
CA MET A 23 -13.59 -21.26 2.25
C MET A 23 -13.15 -20.60 0.95
N VAL A 24 -12.86 -19.29 1.01
CA VAL A 24 -12.29 -18.51 -0.09
C VAL A 24 -10.82 -18.91 -0.25
N VAL A 25 -10.62 -20.03 -0.92
CA VAL A 25 -9.35 -20.47 -1.47
C VAL A 25 -9.22 -19.79 -2.82
N ALA A 26 -8.16 -19.00 -3.04
CA ALA A 26 -7.91 -18.34 -4.32
C ALA A 26 -8.04 -19.36 -5.47
N GLY A 27 -8.66 -18.98 -6.59
CA GLY A 27 -9.12 -19.91 -7.63
C GLY A 27 -8.05 -20.86 -8.23
N MET A 28 -6.75 -20.57 -8.04
CA MET A 28 -5.67 -21.48 -8.43
C MET A 28 -5.42 -22.64 -7.45
N SER A 29 -5.55 -22.43 -6.14
CA SER A 29 -5.33 -23.47 -5.13
C SER A 29 -6.53 -24.41 -5.01
N LEU A 30 -7.75 -23.95 -5.31
CA LEU A 30 -8.94 -24.80 -5.41
C LEU A 30 -8.83 -25.81 -6.57
N GLY A 31 -8.25 -25.40 -7.71
CA GLY A 31 -8.03 -26.27 -8.87
C GLY A 31 -7.03 -27.39 -8.61
N ARG A 32 -5.89 -27.10 -7.98
CA ARG A 32 -4.87 -28.12 -7.63
C ARG A 32 -5.33 -29.07 -6.51
N TYR A 33 -6.10 -28.55 -5.55
CA TYR A 33 -6.72 -29.37 -4.50
C TYR A 33 -7.78 -30.33 -5.08
N GLN A 34 -8.62 -29.85 -6.01
CA GLN A 34 -9.58 -30.67 -6.74
C GLN A 34 -8.90 -31.70 -7.68
N GLU A 35 -7.76 -31.36 -8.30
CA GLU A 35 -6.93 -32.31 -9.07
C GLU A 35 -6.37 -33.45 -8.20
N ARG A 36 -5.95 -33.16 -6.96
CA ARG A 36 -5.51 -34.20 -6.01
C ARG A 36 -6.67 -35.10 -5.60
N GLN A 37 -7.87 -34.56 -5.34
CA GLN A 37 -9.08 -35.35 -5.06
C GLN A 37 -9.51 -36.22 -6.26
N ALA A 38 -9.33 -35.73 -7.49
CA ALA A 38 -9.60 -36.48 -8.71
C ALA A 38 -8.54 -37.58 -8.98
N GLY A 39 -7.26 -37.32 -8.69
CA GLY A 39 -6.19 -38.34 -8.69
C GLY A 39 -6.33 -39.38 -7.56
N HIS A 40 -6.99 -39.00 -6.45
CA HIS A 40 -7.24 -39.80 -5.25
C HIS A 40 -8.09 -41.05 -5.45
N TYR A 41 -8.79 -41.19 -6.58
CA TYR A 41 -9.58 -42.39 -6.89
C TYR A 41 -8.72 -43.63 -7.18
N LEU A 42 -7.40 -43.50 -7.39
CA LEU A 42 -6.57 -44.58 -7.94
C LEU A 42 -5.40 -45.10 -7.08
N ARG A 43 -4.97 -44.42 -5.99
CA ARG A 43 -3.95 -44.93 -5.04
C ARG A 43 -4.16 -44.33 -3.64
N THR A 44 -4.25 -45.14 -2.56
CA THR A 44 -4.41 -44.63 -1.18
C THR A 44 -3.40 -45.25 -0.21
N SER A 45 -2.72 -44.41 0.59
CA SER A 45 -1.91 -44.82 1.76
C SER A 45 -2.36 -44.05 3.00
N ASP A 46 -2.51 -44.71 4.16
CA ASP A 46 -3.04 -44.09 5.39
C ASP A 46 -2.19 -42.91 5.89
N ALA A 47 -0.90 -42.89 5.56
CA ALA A 47 0.03 -41.79 5.84
C ALA A 47 -0.35 -40.47 5.14
N GLN A 48 -0.89 -40.52 3.91
CA GLN A 48 -1.33 -39.33 3.17
C GLN A 48 -2.54 -38.65 3.83
N LEU A 49 -3.49 -39.44 4.35
CA LEU A 49 -4.65 -38.92 5.06
C LEU A 49 -4.25 -38.20 6.36
N GLY A 50 -3.19 -38.67 7.02
CA GLY A 50 -2.63 -38.00 8.19
C GLY A 50 -2.04 -36.62 7.88
N ALA A 51 -1.31 -36.48 6.76
CA ALA A 51 -0.75 -35.19 6.35
C ALA A 51 -1.85 -34.17 6.02
N ASP A 52 -2.92 -34.61 5.34
CA ASP A 52 -4.03 -33.75 4.93
C ASP A 52 -4.84 -33.24 6.12
N GLU A 53 -5.02 -34.06 7.16
CA GLU A 53 -5.68 -33.64 8.40
C GLU A 53 -4.84 -32.65 9.20
N ALA A 54 -3.50 -32.80 9.22
CA ALA A 54 -2.61 -31.82 9.86
C ALA A 54 -2.75 -30.43 9.22
N PHE A 55 -2.81 -30.40 7.88
CA PHE A 55 -3.03 -29.19 7.10
C PHE A 55 -4.37 -28.53 7.40
N LEU A 56 -5.46 -29.30 7.45
CA LEU A 56 -6.80 -28.76 7.72
C LEU A 56 -6.95 -28.24 9.15
N HIS A 57 -6.29 -28.86 10.14
CA HIS A 57 -6.30 -28.36 11.51
C HIS A 57 -5.43 -27.11 11.68
N LEU A 58 -4.27 -27.03 11.01
CA LEU A 58 -3.47 -25.81 11.00
C LEU A 58 -4.20 -24.66 10.31
N LEU A 59 -4.89 -24.92 9.20
CA LEU A 59 -5.71 -23.95 8.47
C LEU A 59 -6.89 -23.41 9.28
N ARG A 60 -7.54 -24.26 10.08
CA ARG A 60 -8.71 -23.86 10.88
C ARG A 60 -8.34 -23.31 12.26
N GLY A 61 -7.11 -23.55 12.74
CA GLY A 61 -6.67 -23.16 14.09
C GLY A 61 -7.53 -23.77 15.21
N ASP A 62 -8.19 -24.90 14.94
CA ASP A 62 -9.19 -25.50 15.82
C ASP A 62 -8.56 -26.33 16.96
N MET A 63 -7.34 -26.82 16.75
CA MET A 63 -6.55 -27.56 17.73
C MET A 63 -5.58 -26.65 18.50
N GLN A 64 -5.33 -26.96 19.78
CA GLN A 64 -4.44 -26.15 20.63
C GLN A 64 -3.04 -26.00 20.04
N TRP A 65 -2.44 -27.13 19.65
CA TRP A 65 -1.12 -27.18 19.04
C TRP A 65 -1.01 -26.35 17.75
N ALA A 66 -2.10 -26.26 16.97
CA ALA A 66 -2.14 -25.46 15.74
C ALA A 66 -2.13 -23.95 16.02
N ARG A 67 -2.79 -23.51 17.10
CA ARG A 67 -2.77 -22.10 17.54
C ARG A 67 -1.41 -21.69 18.06
N ASP A 68 -0.76 -22.56 18.83
CA ASP A 68 0.55 -22.30 19.42
C ASP A 68 1.62 -22.14 18.31
N ILE A 69 1.56 -22.96 17.25
CA ILE A 69 2.40 -22.82 16.05
C ILE A 69 2.19 -21.46 15.37
N ARG A 70 0.94 -21.06 15.10
CA ARG A 70 0.65 -19.78 14.41
C ARG A 70 1.15 -18.58 15.22
N GLN A 71 0.95 -18.62 16.53
CA GLN A 71 1.41 -17.56 17.42
C GLN A 71 2.93 -17.44 17.41
N TYR A 72 3.65 -18.56 17.52
CA TYR A 72 5.11 -18.53 17.46
C TYR A 72 5.61 -17.95 16.13
N VAL A 73 4.97 -18.34 15.02
CA VAL A 73 5.39 -17.85 13.71
C VAL A 73 5.14 -16.34 13.60
N ASN A 74 3.99 -15.83 14.03
CA ASN A 74 3.70 -14.40 13.97
C ASN A 74 4.56 -13.56 14.91
N ASP A 75 4.80 -14.03 16.13
CA ASP A 75 5.44 -13.23 17.18
C ASP A 75 6.97 -13.39 17.19
N GLN A 76 7.47 -14.52 16.67
CA GLN A 76 8.87 -14.89 16.78
C GLN A 76 9.52 -15.16 15.42
N LEU A 77 8.92 -15.99 14.57
CA LEU A 77 9.55 -16.39 13.31
C LEU A 77 9.53 -15.24 12.28
N MET A 78 8.36 -14.66 12.00
CA MET A 78 8.21 -13.61 10.99
C MET A 78 8.96 -12.31 11.34
N PRO A 79 8.84 -11.74 12.55
CA PRO A 79 9.52 -10.49 12.86
C PRO A 79 11.01 -10.65 13.13
N ASN A 80 11.48 -11.84 13.57
CA ASN A 80 12.84 -11.99 14.10
C ASN A 80 13.72 -13.02 13.37
N ALA A 81 13.18 -13.89 12.51
CA ALA A 81 13.97 -14.90 11.82
C ALA A 81 14.29 -14.51 10.36
N GLU A 82 15.43 -14.98 9.87
CA GLU A 82 15.85 -14.78 8.48
C GLU A 82 15.06 -15.69 7.52
N ASN A 83 14.96 -15.30 6.26
CA ASN A 83 14.35 -16.13 5.22
C ASN A 83 15.17 -17.41 4.99
N GLY A 84 14.48 -18.53 4.73
CA GLY A 84 15.04 -19.88 4.76
C GLY A 84 15.20 -20.44 6.17
N THR A 85 14.94 -19.65 7.22
CA THR A 85 14.94 -20.19 8.59
C THR A 85 13.81 -21.17 8.72
N THR A 86 14.19 -22.42 8.97
CA THR A 86 13.26 -23.51 9.21
C THR A 86 13.13 -23.71 10.71
N TRP A 87 11.94 -23.42 11.24
CA TRP A 87 11.55 -23.81 12.58
C TRP A 87 10.87 -25.17 12.55
N LYS A 88 11.22 -26.05 13.50
CA LYS A 88 10.61 -27.36 13.66
C LYS A 88 9.85 -27.40 15.00
N PRO A 89 8.51 -27.51 14.98
CA PRO A 89 7.72 -27.62 16.19
C PRO A 89 8.19 -28.78 17.08
N GLY A 90 8.22 -28.58 18.40
CA GLY A 90 8.57 -29.63 19.36
C GLY A 90 7.47 -30.69 19.48
N VAL A 91 7.78 -31.86 20.06
CA VAL A 91 6.77 -32.93 20.29
C VAL A 91 5.61 -32.45 21.19
N ASP A 92 5.89 -31.50 22.08
CA ASP A 92 4.89 -30.87 22.96
C ASP A 92 3.99 -29.85 22.20
N ASP A 93 4.46 -29.35 21.04
CA ASP A 93 3.74 -28.41 20.15
C ASP A 93 2.93 -29.16 19.08
N MET A 94 2.70 -30.47 19.26
CA MET A 94 2.07 -31.36 18.28
C MET A 94 1.09 -32.34 18.94
N SER A 95 0.17 -32.92 18.17
CA SER A 95 -0.77 -33.92 18.68
C SER A 95 -0.07 -35.22 19.09
N THR A 96 0.00 -35.50 20.40
CA THR A 96 0.54 -36.78 20.93
C THR A 96 -0.48 -37.93 20.86
N THR A 97 -1.76 -37.62 20.68
CA THR A 97 -2.83 -38.61 20.53
C THR A 97 -2.95 -39.07 19.07
N PRO A 98 -3.01 -40.39 18.79
CA PRO A 98 -3.24 -40.90 17.44
C PRO A 98 -4.59 -40.45 16.89
N TRP A 99 -4.60 -39.94 15.66
CA TRP A 99 -5.84 -39.54 14.97
C TRP A 99 -6.64 -40.76 14.48
N ARG A 100 -5.95 -41.86 14.16
CA ARG A 100 -6.54 -43.18 13.89
C ARG A 100 -5.77 -44.29 14.59
N ASP A 101 -6.47 -45.12 15.36
CA ASP A 101 -5.93 -46.29 16.06
C ASP A 101 -6.54 -47.59 15.47
N ARG A 102 -5.69 -48.49 14.98
CA ARG A 102 -6.03 -49.84 14.51
C ARG A 102 -5.29 -50.91 15.32
N SER A 103 -5.40 -50.84 16.64
CA SER A 103 -4.91 -51.82 17.60
C SER A 103 -5.38 -53.28 17.39
N ALA A 104 -6.37 -53.52 16.51
CA ALA A 104 -6.87 -54.85 16.17
C ALA A 104 -6.11 -55.56 15.02
N LEU A 105 -5.19 -54.90 14.33
CA LEU A 105 -4.33 -55.50 13.29
C LEU A 105 -3.12 -56.22 13.91
N SER A 106 -2.53 -57.20 13.21
CA SER A 106 -1.29 -57.86 13.64
C SER A 106 -0.20 -57.69 12.57
N PRO A 107 0.84 -56.87 12.82
CA PRO A 107 1.02 -56.06 14.03
C PRO A 107 0.12 -54.80 14.04
N SER A 108 -0.21 -54.26 15.22
CA SER A 108 -1.16 -53.14 15.42
C SER A 108 -0.64 -51.85 14.79
N GLN A 109 -1.51 -50.99 14.22
CA GLN A 109 -1.07 -49.78 13.52
C GLN A 109 -1.82 -48.51 13.90
N TYR A 110 -1.15 -47.35 13.86
CA TYR A 110 -1.75 -46.05 14.11
C TYR A 110 -1.15 -44.92 13.25
N THR A 111 -1.96 -43.89 12.95
CA THR A 111 -1.56 -42.76 12.10
C THR A 111 -1.53 -41.45 12.87
N ARG A 112 -0.46 -40.67 12.69
CA ARG A 112 -0.25 -39.37 13.36
C ARG A 112 -0.13 -38.21 12.36
N PRO A 113 -0.98 -37.18 12.48
CA PRO A 113 -0.90 -35.94 11.71
C PRO A 113 0.11 -34.97 12.35
N MET A 114 0.95 -34.34 11.53
CA MET A 114 2.11 -33.59 12.02
C MET A 114 2.41 -32.37 11.13
N VAL A 115 2.80 -31.24 11.74
CA VAL A 115 3.52 -30.15 11.07
C VAL A 115 5.01 -30.39 11.30
N GLU A 116 5.72 -30.78 10.25
CA GLU A 116 7.11 -31.18 10.33
C GLU A 116 8.07 -29.99 10.42
N SER A 117 7.72 -28.91 9.73
CA SER A 117 8.47 -27.67 9.76
C SER A 117 7.66 -26.49 9.25
N VAL A 118 8.03 -25.30 9.71
CA VAL A 118 7.62 -24.02 9.15
C VAL A 118 8.90 -23.30 8.73
N GLU A 119 9.08 -23.13 7.43
CA GLU A 119 10.17 -22.37 6.84
C GLU A 119 9.66 -20.98 6.49
N LYS A 120 10.30 -19.94 7.02
CA LYS A 120 10.04 -18.59 6.55
C LYS A 120 10.60 -18.47 5.14
N LEU A 121 9.77 -18.17 4.15
CA LEU A 121 10.24 -17.99 2.78
C LEU A 121 10.61 -16.53 2.53
N ASP A 122 9.77 -15.61 2.99
CA ASP A 122 9.96 -14.17 2.84
C ASP A 122 9.27 -13.37 3.97
N GLU A 123 9.04 -12.06 3.77
CA GLU A 123 8.62 -11.14 4.84
C GLU A 123 7.22 -11.44 5.37
N ASP A 124 6.34 -11.93 4.51
CA ASP A 124 4.96 -12.25 4.80
C ASP A 124 4.61 -13.69 4.45
N THR A 125 5.43 -14.47 3.75
CA THR A 125 5.11 -15.85 3.38
C THR A 125 5.97 -16.90 4.09
N VAL A 126 5.31 -17.96 4.55
CA VAL A 126 5.94 -19.17 5.07
C VAL A 126 5.56 -20.40 4.25
N ARG A 127 6.46 -21.37 4.19
CA ARG A 127 6.20 -22.73 3.73
C ARG A 127 6.07 -23.64 4.93
N VAL A 128 4.95 -24.34 5.01
CA VAL A 128 4.70 -25.34 6.03
C VAL A 128 4.75 -26.72 5.40
N THR A 129 5.59 -27.59 5.96
CA THR A 129 5.64 -29.00 5.57
C THR A 129 4.72 -29.79 6.49
N PHE A 130 3.70 -30.42 5.92
CA PHE A 130 2.78 -31.31 6.62
C PHE A 130 3.18 -32.75 6.35
N SER A 131 3.10 -33.58 7.39
CA SER A 131 3.36 -35.00 7.24
C SER A 131 2.37 -35.86 8.01
N GLY A 132 2.23 -37.08 7.52
CA GLY A 132 1.49 -38.14 8.18
C GLY A 132 2.34 -39.39 8.19
N SER A 133 2.40 -40.05 9.34
CA SER A 133 3.18 -41.26 9.53
C SER A 133 2.33 -42.38 10.08
N ASN A 134 2.48 -43.58 9.51
CA ASN A 134 1.78 -44.79 9.92
C ASN A 134 2.75 -45.74 10.61
N TRP A 135 2.47 -46.05 11.86
CA TRP A 135 3.37 -46.76 12.77
C TRP A 135 2.80 -48.10 13.15
N VAL A 136 3.69 -49.07 13.34
CA VAL A 136 3.37 -50.37 13.89
C VAL A 136 3.74 -50.42 15.37
N ASP A 137 2.75 -50.67 16.22
CA ASP A 137 2.88 -50.69 17.67
C ASP A 137 3.58 -51.97 18.17
N GLY A 138 4.37 -51.82 19.23
CA GLY A 138 5.18 -52.88 19.86
C GLY A 138 6.64 -52.98 19.41
N ASN A 139 7.02 -52.43 18.24
CA ASN A 139 8.42 -52.38 17.77
C ASN A 139 8.82 -51.01 17.18
N ASP A 140 7.96 -49.99 17.27
CA ASP A 140 8.18 -48.62 16.76
C ASP A 140 8.76 -48.59 15.34
N GLN A 141 8.14 -49.35 14.43
CA GLN A 141 8.52 -49.37 13.01
C GLN A 141 7.55 -48.48 12.23
N ASN A 142 8.09 -47.48 11.54
CA ASN A 142 7.34 -46.66 10.59
C ASN A 142 7.20 -47.43 9.26
N VAL A 143 5.96 -47.67 8.85
CA VAL A 143 5.64 -48.50 7.67
C VAL A 143 4.98 -47.69 6.55
N GLY A 144 4.83 -46.39 6.72
CA GLY A 144 4.32 -45.50 5.69
C GLY A 144 4.47 -44.05 6.10
N PHE A 145 5.06 -43.26 5.20
CA PHE A 145 5.26 -41.83 5.38
C PHE A 145 4.75 -41.10 4.15
N SER A 146 4.16 -39.93 4.38
CA SER A 146 3.85 -38.99 3.32
C SER A 146 3.95 -37.58 3.86
N SER A 147 4.46 -36.69 3.02
CA SER A 147 4.48 -35.26 3.27
C SER A 147 3.98 -34.47 2.06
N PHE A 148 3.60 -33.23 2.30
CA PHE A 148 3.49 -32.22 1.27
C PHE A 148 3.72 -30.83 1.87
N GLN A 149 3.96 -29.86 1.01
CA GLN A 149 4.25 -28.50 1.43
C GLN A 149 3.13 -27.56 0.98
N ALA A 150 2.77 -26.63 1.85
CA ALA A 150 1.86 -25.55 1.53
C ALA A 150 2.51 -24.22 1.88
N GLU A 151 2.28 -23.23 1.03
CA GLU A 151 2.77 -21.87 1.22
C GLU A 151 1.62 -20.98 1.64
N PHE A 152 1.83 -20.26 2.73
CA PHE A 152 0.87 -19.38 3.35
C PHE A 152 1.46 -17.99 3.46
N ASN A 153 0.68 -17.00 3.04
CA ASN A 153 0.91 -15.62 3.45
C ASN A 153 0.39 -15.44 4.89
N VAL A 154 1.15 -14.70 5.67
CA VAL A 154 1.07 -14.50 7.11
C VAL A 154 1.30 -13.00 7.36
N GLY A 155 0.54 -12.17 6.67
CA GLY A 155 0.56 -10.73 6.87
C GLY A 155 -0.22 -10.32 8.13
N GLY A 156 0.34 -9.43 8.94
CA GLY A 156 -0.44 -8.26 9.33
C GLY A 156 -0.34 -7.25 8.20
N GLY A 157 -0.89 -7.56 7.02
CA GLY A 157 -0.57 -6.80 5.83
C GLY A 157 -1.51 -7.12 4.69
N ASP A 158 -2.35 -6.14 4.38
CA ASP A 158 -3.16 -5.95 3.17
C ASP A 158 -4.64 -5.77 3.48
N GLU A 159 -4.97 -4.63 4.07
CA GLU A 159 -6.26 -4.01 3.77
C GLU A 159 -6.14 -3.44 2.34
N ALA A 160 -7.06 -3.85 1.47
CA ALA A 160 -7.24 -3.47 0.07
C ALA A 160 -6.28 -2.37 -0.45
N GLY A 161 -5.30 -2.74 -1.26
CA GLY A 161 -4.31 -1.82 -1.82
C GLY A 161 -4.90 -0.83 -2.83
N GLY A 162 -5.59 0.21 -2.33
CA GLY A 162 -6.01 1.36 -3.11
C GLY A 162 -4.81 2.15 -3.63
N ALA A 163 -5.01 2.93 -4.69
CA ALA A 163 -3.95 3.65 -5.41
C ALA A 163 -3.23 4.76 -4.62
N TYR A 164 -3.66 5.03 -3.39
CA TYR A 164 -3.33 6.24 -2.63
C TYR A 164 -3.04 5.95 -1.15
N ARG A 165 -2.34 4.84 -0.86
CA ARG A 165 -1.89 4.51 0.51
C ARG A 165 -0.79 5.46 1.00
N GLU A 166 0.08 5.86 0.10
CA GLU A 166 1.17 6.79 0.38
C GLU A 166 0.69 8.25 0.24
N VAL A 167 1.04 9.11 1.21
CA VAL A 167 0.79 10.55 1.10
C VAL A 167 1.58 11.11 -0.07
N LEU A 168 2.86 10.77 -0.12
CA LEU A 168 3.80 11.17 -1.16
C LEU A 168 4.56 9.94 -1.61
N LEU A 169 4.36 9.55 -2.86
CA LEU A 169 5.07 8.47 -3.51
C LEU A 169 5.84 9.00 -4.73
N GLY A 170 7.16 8.97 -4.65
CA GLY A 170 8.05 9.28 -5.76
C GLY A 170 8.62 8.03 -6.40
N CYS A 171 8.39 7.80 -7.69
CA CYS A 171 8.97 6.64 -8.39
C CYS A 171 10.50 6.63 -8.30
N GLU A 172 11.12 7.77 -8.61
CA GLU A 172 12.56 8.01 -8.65
C GLU A 172 13.05 8.89 -7.48
N GLY A 173 12.15 9.45 -6.67
CA GLY A 173 12.54 10.26 -5.52
C GLY A 173 11.49 11.23 -5.00
N VAL A 174 11.65 11.61 -3.74
CA VAL A 174 10.85 12.64 -3.05
C VAL A 174 11.81 13.70 -2.47
N SER A 175 11.52 14.97 -2.71
CA SER A 175 12.28 16.10 -2.18
C SER A 175 11.37 17.06 -1.42
N LEU A 176 11.59 17.18 -0.12
CA LEU A 176 10.88 18.09 0.78
C LEU A 176 11.85 19.19 1.23
N SER A 177 11.74 20.35 0.57
CA SER A 177 12.53 21.56 0.87
C SER A 177 11.68 22.67 1.51
N GLY A 178 10.35 22.51 1.48
CA GLY A 178 9.39 23.38 2.13
C GLY A 178 9.40 23.32 3.66
N SER A 179 8.45 24.02 4.27
CA SER A 179 8.29 24.05 5.74
C SER A 179 6.88 23.68 6.21
N GLY A 180 6.00 23.26 5.30
CA GLY A 180 4.65 22.81 5.65
C GLY A 180 4.68 21.46 6.38
N ARG A 181 3.76 21.27 7.32
CA ARG A 181 3.58 20.00 8.06
C ARG A 181 3.02 18.93 7.12
N ILE A 182 3.42 17.68 7.34
CA ILE A 182 2.77 16.50 6.77
C ILE A 182 2.15 15.71 7.93
N ASP A 183 0.84 15.46 7.88
CA ASP A 183 0.11 14.64 8.85
C ASP A 183 -1.04 13.86 8.19
N SER A 184 -1.74 13.04 8.98
CA SER A 184 -2.98 12.39 8.56
C SER A 184 -4.20 12.81 9.39
N TYR A 185 -5.38 12.61 8.82
CA TYR A 185 -6.68 12.70 9.47
C TYR A 185 -7.66 11.78 8.75
N ASP A 186 -8.82 11.49 9.36
CA ASP A 186 -9.83 10.63 8.75
C ASP A 186 -11.10 11.45 8.48
N SER A 187 -11.39 11.79 7.22
CA SER A 187 -12.54 12.65 6.90
C SER A 187 -13.89 12.07 7.30
N ARG A 188 -14.00 10.74 7.46
CA ARG A 188 -15.21 10.06 7.94
C ARG A 188 -15.55 10.45 9.39
N LYS A 189 -14.56 10.94 10.15
CA LYS A 189 -14.73 11.47 11.52
C LYS A 189 -15.04 12.98 11.53
N GLY A 190 -15.07 13.62 10.36
CA GLY A 190 -15.34 15.04 10.16
C GLY A 190 -14.17 15.78 9.50
N ARG A 191 -14.32 17.08 9.25
CA ARG A 191 -13.26 17.89 8.63
C ARG A 191 -11.96 17.89 9.43
N TYR A 192 -10.85 18.14 8.74
CA TYR A 192 -9.55 18.36 9.39
C TYR A 192 -9.63 19.42 10.49
N GLY A 193 -9.06 19.11 11.66
CA GLY A 193 -9.09 19.96 12.85
C GLY A 193 -10.44 20.02 13.57
N ALA A 194 -11.43 19.21 13.18
CA ALA A 194 -12.67 19.06 13.93
C ALA A 194 -12.39 18.54 15.35
N ASN A 195 -13.16 19.01 16.33
CA ASN A 195 -13.09 18.51 17.70
C ASN A 195 -13.89 17.20 17.77
N LEU A 196 -13.26 16.10 18.16
CA LEU A 196 -13.86 14.77 18.24
C LEU A 196 -14.43 14.45 19.64
N GLY A 197 -14.37 15.41 20.57
CA GLY A 197 -14.63 15.21 21.99
C GLY A 197 -13.38 14.76 22.75
N GLY A 198 -13.43 14.79 24.08
CA GLY A 198 -12.32 14.28 24.92
C GLY A 198 -11.00 15.05 24.87
N GLY A 199 -10.94 16.16 24.13
CA GLY A 199 -9.69 16.90 23.86
C GLY A 199 -8.96 16.46 22.60
N GLU A 200 -9.53 15.51 21.84
CA GLU A 200 -8.99 15.03 20.58
C GLU A 200 -9.46 15.88 19.41
N TYR A 201 -8.61 16.00 18.40
CA TYR A 201 -8.88 16.74 17.18
C TYR A 201 -8.56 15.84 15.98
N ASN A 202 -9.33 15.97 14.90
CA ASN A 202 -9.12 15.21 13.68
C ASN A 202 -7.96 15.76 12.84
N ARG A 203 -6.73 15.60 13.34
CA ARG A 203 -5.47 16.07 12.74
C ARG A 203 -4.29 15.43 13.48
N ASP A 204 -3.07 15.72 13.03
CA ASP A 204 -1.83 15.26 13.69
C ASP A 204 -1.72 13.71 13.74
N GLY A 205 -2.47 13.01 12.89
CA GLY A 205 -2.37 11.56 12.74
C GLY A 205 -1.04 11.15 12.11
N THR A 206 -0.64 9.90 12.36
CA THR A 206 0.68 9.35 11.98
C THR A 206 0.58 8.25 10.92
N GLN A 207 -0.56 8.13 10.24
CA GLN A 207 -0.77 7.13 9.20
C GLN A 207 -0.15 7.53 7.85
N GLY A 208 0.42 8.72 7.75
CA GLY A 208 1.09 9.16 6.54
C GLY A 208 2.34 8.32 6.22
N LEU A 209 2.48 7.91 4.96
CA LEU A 209 3.70 7.31 4.42
C LEU A 209 4.30 8.21 3.32
N VAL A 210 5.56 8.61 3.50
CA VAL A 210 6.39 9.23 2.46
C VAL A 210 7.34 8.18 1.92
N SER A 211 7.28 7.88 0.63
CA SER A 211 8.08 6.78 0.09
C SER A 211 8.56 6.93 -1.35
N THR A 212 9.48 6.03 -1.71
CA THR A 212 9.85 5.74 -3.10
C THR A 212 9.66 4.26 -3.40
N ASN A 213 9.38 3.89 -4.66
CA ASN A 213 8.94 2.53 -4.98
C ASN A 213 9.40 1.98 -6.35
N ALA A 214 9.83 2.80 -7.32
CA ALA A 214 10.09 2.26 -8.67
C ALA A 214 11.58 2.12 -9.01
N ASP A 215 12.36 3.14 -8.67
CA ASP A 215 13.80 3.15 -8.86
C ASP A 215 14.47 2.52 -7.65
N GLU A 216 15.38 1.56 -7.87
CA GLU A 216 16.23 0.95 -6.84
C GLU A 216 17.12 1.94 -6.10
N ASN A 217 17.21 3.20 -6.56
CA ASN A 217 17.96 4.28 -5.91
C ASN A 217 17.10 5.53 -5.65
N GLY A 218 15.78 5.37 -5.56
CA GLY A 218 14.85 6.46 -5.25
C GLY A 218 15.15 7.09 -3.88
N ASN A 219 15.66 8.33 -3.86
CA ASN A 219 16.04 8.98 -2.61
C ASN A 219 14.88 9.78 -2.01
N VAL A 220 14.82 9.85 -0.67
CA VAL A 220 14.00 10.83 0.07
C VAL A 220 14.91 11.90 0.66
N THR A 221 14.76 13.14 0.23
CA THR A 221 15.56 14.28 0.68
C THR A 221 14.71 15.26 1.48
N LEU A 222 15.05 15.45 2.75
CA LEU A 222 14.38 16.33 3.70
C LEU A 222 15.33 17.48 4.05
N SER A 223 15.30 18.52 3.23
CA SER A 223 16.17 19.71 3.40
C SER A 223 15.48 20.87 4.09
N GLY A 224 14.14 20.84 4.14
CA GLY A 224 13.32 21.81 4.85
C GLY A 224 13.14 21.51 6.34
N SER A 225 12.33 22.34 6.99
CA SER A 225 12.01 22.22 8.43
C SER A 225 10.62 21.66 8.70
N SER A 226 10.00 21.05 7.69
CA SER A 226 8.67 20.43 7.74
C SER A 226 8.58 19.31 8.78
N PRO A 227 7.71 19.40 9.80
CA PRO A 227 7.35 18.25 10.62
C PRO A 227 6.64 17.18 9.79
N ILE A 228 7.05 15.93 9.92
CA ILE A 228 6.41 14.76 9.31
C ILE A 228 5.81 13.92 10.43
N TYR A 229 4.51 13.67 10.37
CA TYR A 229 3.79 12.72 11.22
C TYR A 229 3.45 11.51 10.37
N GLY A 230 4.29 10.49 10.46
CA GLY A 230 4.29 9.40 9.51
C GLY A 230 5.64 8.74 9.30
N GLN A 231 5.60 7.61 8.59
CA GLN A 231 6.77 6.81 8.25
C GLN A 231 7.46 7.36 6.99
N VAL A 232 8.77 7.10 6.89
CA VAL A 232 9.57 7.39 5.70
C VAL A 232 10.23 6.11 5.19
N ARG A 233 10.00 5.75 3.92
CA ARG A 233 10.62 4.57 3.29
C ARG A 233 11.31 4.93 1.98
N ALA A 234 12.59 4.63 1.85
CA ALA A 234 13.34 4.90 0.62
C ALA A 234 13.93 3.63 0.02
N THR A 235 13.69 3.44 -1.26
CA THR A 235 14.39 2.45 -2.09
C THR A 235 15.85 2.83 -2.34
N GLY A 236 16.21 4.11 -2.18
CA GLY A 236 17.58 4.61 -2.09
C GLY A 236 17.93 5.14 -0.70
N ASN A 237 18.55 6.32 -0.64
CA ASN A 237 18.97 6.97 0.61
C ASN A 237 17.86 7.83 1.23
N VAL A 238 17.94 8.04 2.55
CA VAL A 238 17.20 9.09 3.25
C VAL A 238 18.19 10.15 3.73
N THR A 239 18.04 11.40 3.28
CA THR A 239 18.90 12.51 3.72
C THR A 239 18.07 13.58 4.42
N ALA A 240 18.23 13.70 5.74
CA ALA A 240 17.64 14.75 6.55
C ALA A 240 18.69 15.83 6.85
N SER A 241 18.70 16.90 6.06
CA SER A 241 19.63 18.04 6.18
C SER A 241 19.00 19.30 6.77
N GLY A 242 17.67 19.39 6.79
CA GLY A 242 16.95 20.43 7.50
C GLY A 242 16.66 20.08 8.96
N SER A 243 16.02 20.98 9.69
CA SER A 243 15.72 20.82 11.13
C SER A 243 14.36 20.14 11.38
N ALA A 244 13.84 19.42 10.40
CA ALA A 244 12.56 18.72 10.47
C ALA A 244 12.51 17.68 11.60
N SER A 245 11.32 17.53 12.20
CA SER A 245 11.00 16.43 13.12
C SER A 245 10.19 15.35 12.40
N ILE A 246 10.57 14.09 12.55
CA ILE A 246 9.86 12.94 11.97
C ILE A 246 9.26 12.14 13.12
N HIS A 247 7.94 11.96 13.14
CA HIS A 247 7.20 11.18 14.13
C HIS A 247 6.77 9.87 13.46
N GLY A 248 7.70 8.93 13.42
CA GLY A 248 7.56 7.67 12.70
C GLY A 248 8.91 7.08 12.35
N ASP A 249 8.88 5.85 11.87
CA ASP A 249 10.07 5.09 11.55
C ASP A 249 10.65 5.49 10.19
N ILE A 250 11.96 5.34 10.06
CA ILE A 250 12.69 5.52 8.80
C ILE A 250 13.28 4.18 8.38
N GLN A 251 13.00 3.77 7.14
CA GLN A 251 13.64 2.62 6.51
C GLN A 251 14.27 3.01 5.18
N ALA A 252 15.51 2.59 4.93
CA ALA A 252 16.21 2.87 3.68
C ALA A 252 17.02 1.66 3.18
N ASN A 253 17.00 1.42 1.87
CA ASN A 253 17.93 0.48 1.24
C ASN A 253 19.34 1.08 1.10
N GLY A 254 19.43 2.40 0.96
CA GLY A 254 20.67 3.16 1.00
C GLY A 254 21.02 3.64 2.40
N ASP A 255 21.91 4.62 2.47
CA ASP A 255 22.30 5.30 3.69
C ASP A 255 21.15 6.16 4.27
N VAL A 256 21.12 6.26 5.60
CA VAL A 256 20.35 7.30 6.31
C VAL A 256 21.31 8.34 6.85
N VAL A 257 21.25 9.56 6.32
CA VAL A 257 22.13 10.67 6.70
C VAL A 257 21.33 11.78 7.37
N ILE A 258 21.60 12.00 8.65
CA ILE A 258 21.00 13.05 9.46
C ILE A 258 22.07 14.12 9.72
N SER A 259 21.96 15.23 9.00
CA SER A 259 22.90 16.35 9.01
C SER A 259 22.26 17.68 9.46
N GLY A 260 20.94 17.69 9.66
CA GLY A 260 20.22 18.85 10.19
C GLY A 260 20.58 19.19 11.63
N GLY A 261 20.91 20.46 11.89
CA GLY A 261 21.02 20.96 13.25
C GLY A 261 19.64 20.97 13.91
N GLY A 262 19.45 20.11 14.91
CA GLY A 262 18.18 20.03 15.66
C GLY A 262 17.10 19.14 15.02
N SER A 263 17.42 18.38 13.96
CA SER A 263 16.53 17.34 13.45
C SER A 263 16.25 16.29 14.53
N SER A 264 15.00 15.88 14.68
CA SER A 264 14.59 14.89 15.69
C SER A 264 13.75 13.80 15.06
N ILE A 265 14.17 12.54 15.20
CA ILE A 265 13.42 11.38 14.75
C ILE A 265 12.80 10.74 16.00
N LEU A 266 11.48 10.66 16.05
CA LEU A 266 10.70 10.02 17.09
C LEU A 266 10.16 8.71 16.53
N GLY A 267 11.03 7.71 16.53
CA GLY A 267 10.84 6.44 15.84
C GLY A 267 12.18 5.73 15.65
N ASN A 268 12.10 4.52 15.14
CA ASN A 268 13.26 3.69 14.83
C ASN A 268 13.86 4.07 13.47
N VAL A 269 15.16 3.82 13.32
CA VAL A 269 15.87 4.05 12.05
C VAL A 269 16.55 2.78 11.61
N ALA A 270 16.17 2.27 10.44
CA ALA A 270 16.72 1.07 9.84
C ALA A 270 17.34 1.38 8.47
N SER A 271 18.56 0.90 8.23
CA SER A 271 19.25 1.04 6.95
C SER A 271 19.93 -0.26 6.53
N ARG A 272 19.80 -0.62 5.25
CA ARG A 272 20.60 -1.70 4.66
C ARG A 272 22.05 -1.31 4.39
N GLN A 273 22.38 -0.03 4.52
CA GLN A 273 23.74 0.48 4.47
C GLN A 273 24.10 1.06 5.83
N ALA A 274 24.41 2.35 5.91
CA ALA A 274 24.85 2.99 7.14
C ALA A 274 23.91 4.08 7.60
N VAL A 275 23.93 4.32 8.92
CA VAL A 275 23.25 5.45 9.55
C VAL A 275 24.29 6.44 10.06
N ARG A 276 24.21 7.70 9.61
CA ARG A 276 25.19 8.75 9.93
C ARG A 276 24.52 9.98 10.49
N LEU A 277 24.81 10.30 11.75
CA LEU A 277 24.40 11.55 12.40
C LEU A 277 25.58 12.53 12.34
N THR A 278 25.67 13.36 11.30
CA THR A 278 26.83 14.23 11.06
C THR A 278 26.76 15.59 11.76
N SER A 279 25.59 15.96 12.28
CA SER A 279 25.34 17.19 13.03
C SER A 279 24.67 16.89 14.38
N SER A 280 23.98 17.84 15.01
CA SER A 280 23.34 17.70 16.33
C SER A 280 21.98 16.99 16.29
N GLY A 281 21.75 16.09 15.34
CA GLY A 281 20.50 15.35 15.20
C GLY A 281 20.28 14.36 16.36
N ARG A 282 19.01 14.09 16.69
CA ARG A 282 18.62 13.15 17.74
C ARG A 282 17.68 12.09 17.20
N ILE A 283 17.89 10.84 17.60
CA ILE A 283 16.97 9.73 17.34
C ILE A 283 16.43 9.23 18.68
N GLN A 284 15.11 9.24 18.83
CA GLN A 284 14.37 8.74 19.99
C GLN A 284 13.74 7.39 19.66
N GLY A 285 14.59 6.42 19.39
CA GLY A 285 14.25 5.05 19.02
C GLY A 285 15.53 4.25 18.79
N ASP A 286 15.35 3.00 18.39
CA ASP A 286 16.45 2.09 18.08
C ASP A 286 17.00 2.36 16.67
N VAL A 287 18.30 2.11 16.50
CA VAL A 287 18.99 2.28 15.22
C VAL A 287 19.62 0.97 14.78
N ALA A 288 19.23 0.50 13.61
CA ALA A 288 19.77 -0.71 12.98
C ALA A 288 20.42 -0.36 11.64
N ALA A 289 21.67 -0.79 11.43
CA ALA A 289 22.36 -0.62 10.17
C ALA A 289 23.15 -1.88 9.79
N ASN A 290 23.01 -2.36 8.56
CA ASN A 290 23.74 -3.55 8.11
C ASN A 290 25.26 -3.32 7.91
N THR A 291 25.73 -2.07 7.89
CA THR A 291 27.17 -1.76 7.71
C THR A 291 27.77 -1.02 8.91
N GLU A 292 27.44 0.25 9.10
CA GLU A 292 27.93 1.06 10.21
C GLU A 292 26.93 2.08 10.74
N ILE A 293 27.06 2.42 12.02
CA ILE A 293 26.43 3.58 12.66
C ILE A 293 27.53 4.55 13.06
N VAL A 294 27.43 5.80 12.60
CA VAL A 294 28.41 6.85 12.84
C VAL A 294 27.75 8.06 13.49
N THR A 295 28.17 8.38 14.73
CA THR A 295 27.81 9.64 15.40
C THR A 295 28.94 10.66 15.23
N GLY A 296 28.66 11.75 14.52
CA GLY A 296 29.67 12.65 13.99
C GLY A 296 29.96 13.89 14.83
N ASN A 297 28.94 14.43 15.49
CA ASN A 297 29.00 15.69 16.23
C ASN A 297 28.95 15.45 17.74
N TRP A 298 29.50 16.37 18.55
CA TRP A 298 29.45 16.28 20.02
C TRP A 298 28.03 16.12 20.58
N SER A 299 27.05 16.75 19.91
CA SER A 299 25.66 16.80 20.36
C SER A 299 24.73 15.81 19.65
N SER A 300 25.24 14.96 18.74
CA SER A 300 24.41 13.89 18.15
C SER A 300 24.10 12.84 19.20
N ARG A 301 22.88 12.31 19.18
CA ARG A 301 22.41 11.37 20.21
C ARG A 301 21.41 10.36 19.66
N ILE A 302 21.61 9.09 20.01
CA ILE A 302 20.65 8.00 19.86
C ILE A 302 20.16 7.68 21.28
N GLU A 303 18.87 7.80 21.56
CA GLU A 303 18.34 7.49 22.89
C GLU A 303 18.07 5.99 23.08
N GLY A 304 17.72 5.28 22.01
CA GLY A 304 17.57 3.83 22.02
C GLY A 304 18.89 3.08 21.86
N SER A 305 18.77 1.83 21.43
CA SER A 305 19.88 0.91 21.18
C SER A 305 20.44 1.10 19.77
N ALA A 306 21.69 0.69 19.57
CA ALA A 306 22.38 0.78 18.29
C ALA A 306 22.96 -0.59 17.90
N THR A 307 22.43 -1.19 16.82
CA THR A 307 22.84 -2.51 16.33
C THR A 307 23.42 -2.39 14.92
N ALA A 308 24.74 -2.61 14.79
CA ALA A 308 25.44 -2.64 13.51
C ALA A 308 26.80 -3.35 13.65
N PRO A 309 27.37 -3.93 12.58
CA PRO A 309 28.72 -4.50 12.63
C PRO A 309 29.78 -3.51 13.16
N VAL A 310 29.62 -2.23 12.82
CA VAL A 310 30.48 -1.15 13.31
C VAL A 310 29.63 -0.02 13.90
N VAL A 311 29.77 0.23 15.21
CA VAL A 311 29.23 1.43 15.87
C VAL A 311 30.41 2.29 16.35
N ARG A 312 30.51 3.53 15.86
CA ARG A 312 31.63 4.43 16.16
C ARG A 312 31.18 5.89 16.20
N THR A 313 32.03 6.72 16.80
CA THR A 313 31.90 8.18 16.77
C THR A 313 33.12 8.81 16.06
N THR A 314 32.93 9.93 15.38
CA THR A 314 34.05 10.77 14.88
C THR A 314 34.34 11.96 15.80
N SER A 315 33.59 12.11 16.90
CA SER A 315 33.85 13.10 17.92
C SER A 315 34.91 12.60 18.91
N ASN A 316 35.51 13.50 19.69
CA ASN A 316 36.43 13.13 20.77
C ASN A 316 35.67 12.65 22.02
N ARG A 317 34.78 11.65 21.86
CA ARG A 317 33.98 11.03 22.93
C ARG A 317 34.03 9.50 22.82
N ASP A 318 33.60 8.82 23.87
CA ASP A 318 33.16 7.44 23.74
C ASP A 318 31.79 7.39 23.07
N VAL A 319 31.59 6.42 22.18
CA VAL A 319 30.31 6.19 21.52
C VAL A 319 29.21 5.83 22.53
N THR A 320 29.57 5.25 23.69
CA THR A 320 28.64 4.98 24.79
C THR A 320 28.05 6.26 25.41
N GLU A 321 28.70 7.42 25.23
CA GLU A 321 28.15 8.71 25.67
C GLU A 321 27.12 9.27 24.67
N GLN A 322 27.00 8.69 23.48
CA GLN A 322 26.10 9.14 22.41
C GLN A 322 24.98 8.16 22.09
N VAL A 323 25.02 6.96 22.67
CA VAL A 323 23.95 5.95 22.63
C VAL A 323 23.38 5.80 24.03
N GLY A 324 22.06 5.82 24.17
CA GLY A 324 21.36 5.66 25.45
C GLY A 324 21.10 4.21 25.83
N GLY A 325 20.82 3.37 24.85
CA GLY A 325 20.57 1.93 24.99
C GLY A 325 21.84 1.06 24.84
N SER A 326 21.63 -0.21 24.47
CA SER A 326 22.73 -1.14 24.21
C SER A 326 23.45 -0.82 22.91
N ILE A 327 24.72 -1.20 22.83
CA ILE A 327 25.49 -1.17 21.58
C ILE A 327 25.82 -2.61 21.22
N GLU A 328 25.22 -3.08 20.13
CA GLU A 328 25.37 -4.44 19.64
C GLU A 328 26.17 -4.44 18.34
N ARG A 329 27.36 -5.03 18.39
CA ARG A 329 28.27 -5.13 17.24
C ARG A 329 27.98 -6.37 16.41
N ALA A 330 26.77 -6.42 15.86
CA ALA A 330 26.25 -7.55 15.09
C ALA A 330 25.51 -7.05 13.84
N SER A 331 25.30 -7.95 12.87
CA SER A 331 24.46 -7.65 11.71
C SER A 331 22.99 -7.73 12.14
N PRO A 332 22.21 -6.64 12.02
CA PRO A 332 20.79 -6.65 12.38
C PRO A 332 19.87 -7.27 11.33
N GLY A 333 20.35 -7.55 10.11
CA GLY A 333 19.55 -8.20 9.06
C GLY A 333 18.42 -7.31 8.53
N VAL A 334 18.63 -5.99 8.42
CA VAL A 334 17.61 -5.06 7.92
C VAL A 334 17.11 -5.47 6.53
N GLY A 335 15.80 -5.68 6.41
CA GLY A 335 15.08 -6.10 5.20
C GLY A 335 15.06 -5.05 4.09
N THR A 336 14.55 -5.41 2.91
CA THR A 336 14.50 -4.53 1.75
C THR A 336 13.21 -3.72 1.71
N VAL A 337 13.32 -2.43 1.41
CA VAL A 337 12.18 -1.68 0.91
C VAL A 337 11.93 -2.19 -0.51
N ALA A 338 10.79 -2.86 -0.70
CA ALA A 338 10.42 -3.44 -1.98
C ALA A 338 10.18 -2.36 -3.04
N THR A 339 10.39 -2.74 -4.30
CA THR A 339 10.06 -1.92 -5.47
C THR A 339 8.91 -2.55 -6.25
N SER A 340 8.01 -1.74 -6.80
CA SER A 340 6.98 -2.19 -7.73
C SER A 340 6.76 -1.18 -8.86
N SER A 341 5.95 -1.57 -9.85
CA SER A 341 5.69 -0.69 -10.99
C SER A 341 5.00 0.60 -10.55
N CYS A 342 5.47 1.73 -11.08
CA CYS A 342 4.92 3.02 -10.71
C CYS A 342 3.70 3.43 -11.54
N ASP A 343 3.50 2.84 -12.70
CA ASP A 343 2.42 3.18 -13.63
C ASP A 343 1.09 2.47 -13.35
N ALA A 344 1.12 1.43 -12.51
CA ALA A 344 -0.05 0.71 -12.02
C ALA A 344 -0.80 1.53 -10.96
N PHE A 345 -2.14 1.47 -11.02
CA PHE A 345 -2.99 2.07 -9.98
C PHE A 345 -2.87 1.31 -8.67
N THR A 346 -2.80 -0.02 -8.70
CA THR A 346 -2.67 -0.86 -7.51
C THR A 346 -1.25 -1.40 -7.36
N THR A 347 -0.92 -1.87 -6.15
CA THR A 347 0.40 -2.46 -5.83
C THR A 347 0.61 -3.84 -6.43
N ARG A 348 -0.46 -4.55 -6.78
CA ARG A 348 -0.47 -5.82 -7.54
C ARG A 348 -0.86 -5.53 -8.98
N GLU A 349 -0.35 -6.31 -9.95
CA GLU A 349 -0.63 -6.19 -11.39
C GLU A 349 -2.10 -5.82 -11.67
N GLY A 350 -2.33 -4.54 -11.82
CA GLY A 350 -3.63 -3.94 -12.00
C GLY A 350 -3.54 -2.90 -13.11
N ALA A 351 -4.67 -2.27 -13.41
CA ALA A 351 -4.72 -1.42 -14.57
C ALA A 351 -3.69 -0.28 -14.48
N THR A 352 -3.13 0.08 -15.62
CA THR A 352 -2.09 1.12 -15.72
C THR A 352 -2.69 2.43 -16.20
N ILE A 353 -1.95 3.52 -15.97
CA ILE A 353 -2.31 4.81 -16.55
C ILE A 353 -2.25 4.81 -18.09
N GLY A 354 -1.42 3.94 -18.67
CA GLY A 354 -1.36 3.74 -20.11
C GLY A 354 -2.67 3.16 -20.64
N GLU A 355 -3.18 2.12 -20.00
CA GLU A 355 -4.47 1.50 -20.35
C GLU A 355 -5.66 2.47 -20.17
N LEU A 356 -5.60 3.35 -19.16
CA LEU A 356 -6.58 4.43 -19.01
C LEU A 356 -6.57 5.36 -20.22
N ALA A 357 -5.40 5.79 -20.68
CA ALA A 357 -5.30 6.67 -21.84
C ALA A 357 -5.71 5.97 -23.14
N ASP A 358 -5.35 4.70 -23.31
CA ASP A 358 -5.72 3.88 -24.46
C ASP A 358 -7.23 3.67 -24.55
N ALA A 359 -7.89 3.38 -23.41
CA ALA A 359 -9.34 3.23 -23.33
C ALA A 359 -10.10 4.51 -23.72
N LEU A 360 -9.53 5.68 -23.45
CA LEU A 360 -10.13 6.98 -23.78
C LEU A 360 -9.72 7.53 -25.16
N SER A 361 -8.67 6.97 -25.77
CA SER A 361 -8.17 7.38 -27.08
C SER A 361 -9.19 7.36 -28.23
N PRO A 362 -10.19 6.44 -28.29
CA PRO A 362 -11.15 6.38 -29.40
C PRO A 362 -12.16 7.53 -29.40
N TYR A 363 -12.35 8.22 -28.27
CA TYR A 363 -13.33 9.30 -28.15
C TYR A 363 -12.82 10.58 -28.83
N ALA A 364 -13.67 11.16 -29.68
CA ALA A 364 -13.36 12.35 -30.45
C ALA A 364 -13.33 13.60 -29.57
N SER A 365 -12.36 14.48 -29.82
CA SER A 365 -12.22 15.75 -29.12
C SER A 365 -13.28 16.77 -29.54
N SER A 366 -13.78 17.53 -28.57
CA SER A 366 -14.62 18.73 -28.78
C SER A 366 -13.81 19.99 -29.09
N GLY A 367 -12.50 19.86 -29.30
CA GLY A 367 -11.58 20.96 -29.59
C GLY A 367 -11.01 21.61 -28.33
N ARG A 368 -10.44 22.81 -28.49
CA ARG A 368 -9.96 23.64 -27.38
C ARG A 368 -11.12 24.26 -26.60
N LEU A 369 -11.12 24.08 -25.27
CA LEU A 369 -11.98 24.82 -24.34
C LEU A 369 -11.15 25.90 -23.64
N ALA A 370 -11.46 27.17 -23.91
CA ALA A 370 -10.85 28.30 -23.23
C ALA A 370 -11.95 29.11 -22.55
N ILE A 371 -11.90 29.17 -21.23
CA ILE A 371 -12.86 29.88 -20.39
C ILE A 371 -12.15 31.10 -19.78
N GLY A 372 -12.75 32.26 -19.95
CA GLY A 372 -12.30 33.51 -19.36
C GLY A 372 -13.47 34.45 -19.05
N GLY A 373 -13.15 35.55 -18.36
CA GLY A 373 -14.00 36.73 -18.26
C GLY A 373 -15.01 36.74 -17.11
N GLY A 374 -14.82 37.68 -16.18
CA GLY A 374 -15.90 38.46 -15.57
C GLY A 374 -16.74 37.82 -14.47
N ASN A 375 -16.14 37.04 -13.55
CA ASN A 375 -16.85 36.42 -12.42
C ASN A 375 -18.07 35.59 -12.85
N GLN A 376 -18.01 35.02 -14.05
CA GLN A 376 -19.07 34.23 -14.64
C GLN A 376 -18.95 32.76 -14.27
N THR A 377 -20.08 32.06 -14.18
CA THR A 377 -20.12 30.64 -13.84
C THR A 377 -20.38 29.77 -15.07
N TYR A 378 -19.51 28.80 -15.29
CA TYR A 378 -19.58 27.78 -16.33
C TYR A 378 -19.76 26.42 -15.64
N THR A 379 -20.83 25.69 -15.96
CA THR A 379 -21.14 24.43 -15.28
C THR A 379 -21.04 23.27 -16.25
N LEU A 380 -20.14 22.32 -15.99
CA LEU A 380 -20.06 21.07 -16.73
C LEU A 380 -20.95 20.03 -16.05
N THR A 381 -21.85 19.43 -16.84
CA THR A 381 -22.77 18.37 -16.38
C THR A 381 -22.75 17.19 -17.35
N PRO A 382 -23.36 16.04 -17.03
CA PRO A 382 -23.55 14.96 -17.99
C PRO A 382 -24.36 15.37 -19.24
N ASN A 383 -25.06 16.52 -19.21
CA ASN A 383 -25.78 17.08 -20.36
C ASN A 383 -24.91 17.98 -21.26
N GLY A 384 -23.65 18.23 -20.88
CA GLY A 384 -22.74 19.14 -21.58
C GLY A 384 -22.38 20.38 -20.77
N LEU A 385 -21.62 21.27 -21.40
CA LEU A 385 -21.19 22.55 -20.83
C LEU A 385 -22.31 23.59 -20.87
N GLN A 386 -22.72 24.06 -19.70
CA GLN A 386 -23.63 25.19 -19.53
C GLN A 386 -22.81 26.47 -19.40
N VAL A 387 -23.18 27.48 -20.18
CA VAL A 387 -22.53 28.81 -20.19
C VAL A 387 -23.49 29.86 -19.64
N PRO A 388 -22.98 31.00 -19.12
CA PRO A 388 -23.82 32.09 -18.65
C PRO A 388 -24.81 32.59 -19.70
N SER A 389 -26.01 32.96 -19.26
CA SER A 389 -27.08 33.49 -20.11
C SER A 389 -26.71 34.81 -20.81
N ASP A 390 -25.78 35.58 -20.25
CA ASP A 390 -25.30 36.83 -20.83
C ASP A 390 -24.33 36.56 -22.00
N ARG A 391 -24.89 36.55 -23.21
CA ARG A 391 -24.13 36.31 -24.45
C ARG A 391 -23.09 37.40 -24.76
N ASN A 392 -23.20 38.59 -24.18
CA ASN A 392 -22.28 39.70 -24.49
C ASN A 392 -20.91 39.56 -23.79
N ASN A 393 -20.81 38.64 -22.81
CA ASN A 393 -19.59 38.39 -22.04
C ASN A 393 -19.22 36.90 -21.97
N ASN A 394 -19.83 36.06 -22.82
CA ASN A 394 -19.49 34.64 -22.92
C ASN A 394 -18.19 34.46 -23.71
N SER A 395 -17.17 33.89 -23.06
CA SER A 395 -15.87 33.60 -23.68
C SER A 395 -15.86 32.33 -24.54
N VAL A 396 -16.91 31.51 -24.44
CA VAL A 396 -17.00 30.18 -25.05
C VAL A 396 -17.99 30.21 -26.23
N PRO A 397 -17.52 30.38 -27.47
CA PRO A 397 -18.38 30.31 -28.65
C PRO A 397 -18.86 28.86 -28.88
N ASN A 398 -20.09 28.71 -29.38
CA ASN A 398 -20.69 27.43 -29.76
C ASN A 398 -20.59 26.36 -28.66
N PRO A 399 -21.11 26.61 -27.44
CA PRO A 399 -20.97 25.70 -26.30
C PRO A 399 -21.56 24.30 -26.55
N GLU A 400 -22.53 24.17 -27.46
CA GLU A 400 -23.13 22.90 -27.87
C GLU A 400 -22.17 21.90 -28.53
N ARG A 401 -20.94 22.33 -28.84
CA ARG A 401 -19.87 21.44 -29.34
C ARG A 401 -19.20 20.61 -28.25
N TYR A 402 -19.24 21.07 -27.00
CA TYR A 402 -18.63 20.38 -25.85
C TYR A 402 -19.58 19.29 -25.34
N ARG A 403 -19.63 18.21 -26.10
CA ARG A 403 -20.56 17.09 -25.89
C ARG A 403 -19.91 16.07 -24.97
N VAL A 404 -20.67 15.67 -23.96
CA VAL A 404 -20.27 14.64 -23.01
C VAL A 404 -20.75 13.29 -23.53
N THR A 405 -19.86 12.31 -23.56
CA THR A 405 -20.19 10.91 -23.80
C THR A 405 -20.53 10.27 -22.46
N ARG A 406 -21.74 9.71 -22.32
CA ARG A 406 -22.21 9.16 -21.05
C ARG A 406 -21.85 7.70 -20.88
N ASP A 407 -21.84 7.28 -19.61
CA ASP A 407 -21.76 5.88 -19.19
C ASP A 407 -20.61 5.14 -19.86
N VAL A 408 -19.45 5.80 -19.97
CA VAL A 408 -18.24 5.22 -20.54
C VAL A 408 -17.63 4.27 -19.53
N THR A 409 -17.59 2.99 -19.86
CA THR A 409 -16.90 1.97 -19.08
C THR A 409 -15.41 1.98 -19.42
N VAL A 410 -14.56 2.20 -18.42
CA VAL A 410 -13.10 2.05 -18.53
C VAL A 410 -12.70 0.78 -17.79
N ALA A 411 -12.78 -0.35 -18.51
CA ALA A 411 -12.60 -1.68 -17.92
C ALA A 411 -11.26 -1.80 -17.18
N GLY A 412 -11.30 -2.38 -15.99
CA GLY A 412 -10.11 -2.62 -15.15
C GLY A 412 -9.61 -1.38 -14.40
N VAL A 413 -9.91 -0.17 -14.85
CA VAL A 413 -9.45 1.08 -14.21
C VAL A 413 -10.51 1.68 -13.29
N PHE A 414 -11.72 1.91 -13.80
CA PHE A 414 -12.81 2.50 -13.02
C PHE A 414 -13.85 1.44 -12.66
N PRO A 415 -14.29 1.38 -11.39
CA PRO A 415 -15.30 0.41 -10.97
C PRO A 415 -16.67 0.71 -11.60
N GLU A 416 -17.00 1.99 -11.74
CA GLU A 416 -18.28 2.46 -12.28
C GLU A 416 -18.11 3.24 -13.59
N PRO A 417 -19.11 3.25 -14.48
CA PRO A 417 -19.11 4.06 -15.69
C PRO A 417 -18.97 5.57 -15.39
N THR A 418 -18.32 6.30 -16.28
CA THR A 418 -18.11 7.76 -16.11
C THR A 418 -18.57 8.56 -17.32
N ASN A 419 -18.87 9.85 -17.12
CA ASN A 419 -19.26 10.77 -18.18
C ASN A 419 -18.03 11.51 -18.72
N VAL A 420 -17.66 11.29 -19.99
CA VAL A 420 -16.41 11.76 -20.56
C VAL A 420 -16.59 12.99 -21.45
N LEU A 421 -15.84 14.07 -21.17
CA LEU A 421 -15.61 15.17 -22.11
C LEU A 421 -14.15 15.11 -22.60
N VAL A 422 -13.95 15.06 -23.92
CA VAL A 422 -12.60 15.05 -24.52
C VAL A 422 -12.27 16.41 -25.13
N LEU A 423 -11.08 16.93 -24.85
CA LEU A 423 -10.60 18.23 -25.32
C LEU A 423 -9.19 18.15 -25.91
N ASP A 424 -8.85 19.08 -26.79
CA ASP A 424 -7.46 19.25 -27.27
C ASP A 424 -6.59 19.95 -26.25
N SER A 425 -7.16 20.93 -25.54
CA SER A 425 -6.51 21.71 -24.49
C SER A 425 -7.57 22.40 -23.64
N PHE A 426 -7.30 22.63 -22.36
CA PHE A 426 -8.20 23.33 -21.45
C PHE A 426 -7.49 24.51 -20.79
N SER A 427 -8.09 25.70 -20.85
CA SER A 427 -7.57 26.86 -20.11
C SER A 427 -8.70 27.57 -19.37
N LEU A 428 -8.50 27.85 -18.09
CA LEU A 428 -9.44 28.57 -17.24
C LEU A 428 -8.73 29.79 -16.65
N GLY A 429 -9.31 30.99 -16.84
CA GLY A 429 -8.70 32.22 -16.37
C GLY A 429 -9.66 33.39 -16.20
N GLY A 430 -9.12 34.58 -15.92
CA GLY A 430 -9.87 35.84 -15.89
C GLY A 430 -11.01 35.86 -14.86
N SER A 431 -10.78 35.27 -13.68
CA SER A 431 -11.73 35.18 -12.57
C SER A 431 -13.06 34.48 -12.91
N ALA A 432 -13.07 33.59 -13.90
CA ALA A 432 -14.23 32.74 -14.15
C ALA A 432 -14.38 31.65 -13.07
N ASN A 433 -15.61 31.18 -12.86
CA ASN A 433 -15.93 30.06 -11.98
C ASN A 433 -16.30 28.86 -12.85
N PHE A 434 -15.59 27.75 -12.68
CA PHE A 434 -15.90 26.49 -13.36
C PHE A 434 -16.38 25.47 -12.34
N ILE A 435 -17.61 24.98 -12.52
CA ILE A 435 -18.26 24.04 -11.60
C ILE A 435 -18.50 22.73 -12.34
N VAL A 436 -18.16 21.61 -11.73
CA VAL A 436 -18.57 20.27 -12.17
C VAL A 436 -19.74 19.81 -11.30
N ASP A 437 -20.86 19.44 -11.92
CA ASP A 437 -22.11 19.12 -11.23
C ASP A 437 -22.90 18.01 -11.94
N GLY A 438 -23.58 17.16 -11.19
CA GLY A 438 -24.49 16.15 -11.69
C GLY A 438 -23.89 14.75 -11.84
N GLY A 439 -22.85 14.39 -11.07
CA GLY A 439 -22.32 13.02 -10.96
C GLY A 439 -20.87 12.86 -11.40
N ASP A 440 -20.47 11.63 -11.72
CA ASP A 440 -19.08 11.28 -12.06
C ASP A 440 -18.68 11.76 -13.45
N MET A 441 -17.77 12.72 -13.49
CA MET A 441 -17.26 13.31 -14.71
C MET A 441 -15.79 12.95 -14.92
N THR A 442 -15.42 12.70 -16.18
CA THR A 442 -14.05 12.54 -16.64
C THR A 442 -13.74 13.58 -17.70
N LEU A 443 -12.76 14.43 -17.44
CA LEU A 443 -12.24 15.41 -18.38
C LEU A 443 -10.91 14.90 -18.97
N TYR A 444 -10.96 14.37 -20.20
CA TYR A 444 -9.77 13.91 -20.91
C TYR A 444 -9.22 15.00 -21.83
N VAL A 445 -8.02 15.49 -21.55
CA VAL A 445 -7.37 16.57 -22.31
C VAL A 445 -6.11 16.04 -22.98
N LYS A 446 -6.13 15.96 -24.32
CA LYS A 446 -5.00 15.42 -25.11
C LYS A 446 -3.75 16.30 -25.06
N GLY A 447 -3.91 17.58 -24.74
CA GLY A 447 -2.83 18.56 -24.57
C GLY A 447 -2.80 19.15 -23.16
N GLY A 448 -2.26 20.37 -23.05
CA GLY A 448 -2.06 21.04 -21.77
C GLY A 448 -3.32 21.57 -21.10
N ILE A 449 -3.24 21.70 -19.79
CA ILE A 449 -4.23 22.29 -18.89
C ILE A 449 -3.60 23.46 -18.13
N ASP A 450 -4.18 24.65 -18.26
CA ASP A 450 -3.72 25.86 -17.57
C ASP A 450 -4.89 26.52 -16.80
N ILE A 451 -4.81 26.53 -15.47
CA ILE A 451 -5.84 27.11 -14.59
C ILE A 451 -5.24 28.25 -13.77
N GLY A 452 -5.62 29.49 -14.06
CA GLY A 452 -4.96 30.66 -13.48
C GLY A 452 -5.83 31.91 -13.40
N GLY A 453 -5.18 33.06 -13.27
CA GLY A 453 -5.85 34.37 -13.37
C GLY A 453 -6.95 34.62 -12.35
N GLY A 454 -6.85 34.02 -11.15
CA GLY A 454 -7.83 34.16 -10.07
C GLY A 454 -9.17 33.50 -10.37
N ALA A 455 -9.22 32.59 -11.34
CA ALA A 455 -10.39 31.74 -11.56
C ALA A 455 -10.60 30.80 -10.37
N SER A 456 -11.85 30.38 -10.19
CA SER A 456 -12.20 29.30 -9.28
C SER A 456 -12.61 28.06 -10.08
N PHE A 457 -12.26 26.91 -9.54
CA PHE A 457 -12.67 25.62 -10.05
C PHE A 457 -13.24 24.84 -8.87
N SER A 458 -14.41 24.25 -9.01
CA SER A 458 -15.06 23.45 -7.96
C SER A 458 -15.79 22.23 -8.50
N VAL A 459 -15.94 21.24 -7.63
CA VAL A 459 -16.78 20.06 -7.84
C VAL A 459 -17.92 20.13 -6.83
N ALA A 460 -19.16 20.11 -7.29
CA ALA A 460 -20.35 20.21 -6.45
C ALA A 460 -20.50 18.97 -5.56
N GLU A 461 -21.20 19.15 -4.43
CA GLU A 461 -21.52 18.06 -3.50
C GLU A 461 -22.19 16.88 -4.23
N GLY A 462 -21.74 15.65 -3.93
CA GLY A 462 -22.23 14.43 -4.59
C GLY A 462 -21.77 14.25 -6.05
N SER A 463 -20.85 15.08 -6.54
CA SER A 463 -20.20 14.90 -7.85
C SER A 463 -18.72 14.56 -7.68
N SER A 464 -18.13 13.87 -8.66
CA SER A 464 -16.69 13.63 -8.71
C SER A 464 -16.10 14.05 -10.05
N LEU A 465 -14.81 14.39 -10.05
CA LEU A 465 -14.09 14.75 -11.26
C LEU A 465 -12.76 13.98 -11.36
N LYS A 466 -12.58 13.35 -12.52
CA LYS A 466 -11.31 12.75 -12.95
C LYS A 466 -10.75 13.56 -14.10
N ILE A 467 -9.60 14.20 -13.92
CA ILE A 467 -8.90 14.93 -14.98
C ILE A 467 -7.80 14.03 -15.51
N ILE A 468 -7.79 13.77 -16.81
CA ILE A 468 -6.77 12.94 -17.46
C ILE A 468 -6.08 13.81 -18.49
N THR A 469 -4.76 13.91 -18.46
CA THR A 469 -4.01 14.73 -19.41
C THR A 469 -2.77 14.03 -19.96
N SER A 470 -2.52 14.27 -21.25
CA SER A 470 -1.29 13.89 -21.94
C SER A 470 -0.39 15.10 -22.21
N GLY A 471 -0.68 16.25 -21.59
CA GLY A 471 0.13 17.45 -21.62
C GLY A 471 0.45 17.94 -20.20
N ARG A 472 1.10 19.10 -20.13
CA ARG A 472 1.41 19.72 -18.83
C ARG A 472 0.13 20.18 -18.12
N PHE A 473 0.09 20.00 -16.81
CA PHE A 473 -0.95 20.50 -15.92
C PHE A 473 -0.39 21.62 -15.05
N ASN A 474 -0.95 22.83 -15.17
CA ASN A 474 -0.53 23.98 -14.38
C ASN A 474 -1.71 24.56 -13.60
N LEU A 475 -1.55 24.62 -12.28
CA LEU A 475 -2.46 25.25 -11.35
C LEU A 475 -1.73 26.30 -10.49
N PRO A 476 -1.48 27.50 -11.05
CA PRO A 476 -0.92 28.64 -10.32
C PRO A 476 -1.89 29.32 -9.33
N SER A 477 -3.19 29.03 -9.38
CA SER A 477 -4.16 29.63 -8.45
C SER A 477 -5.38 28.75 -8.23
N GLY A 478 -5.92 28.79 -7.02
CA GLY A 478 -7.32 28.52 -6.65
C GLY A 478 -7.99 27.27 -7.20
N LEU A 479 -7.94 26.13 -6.50
CA LEU A 479 -8.89 25.03 -6.73
C LEU A 479 -9.72 24.81 -5.46
N ASP A 480 -10.90 25.42 -5.41
CA ASP A 480 -11.80 25.27 -4.28
C ASP A 480 -12.77 24.11 -4.55
N VAL A 481 -12.43 22.92 -4.06
CA VAL A 481 -13.35 21.78 -4.16
C VAL A 481 -14.52 22.04 -3.21
N ALA A 482 -15.74 22.14 -3.73
CA ALA A 482 -16.95 22.51 -2.97
C ALA A 482 -17.48 21.37 -2.07
N SER A 483 -16.58 20.50 -1.63
CA SER A 483 -16.76 19.56 -0.54
C SER A 483 -15.83 19.97 0.61
N ASP A 484 -16.32 19.88 1.84
CA ASP A 484 -15.47 20.03 3.02
C ASP A 484 -14.39 18.94 3.07
N SER A 485 -14.61 17.80 2.39
CA SER A 485 -13.74 16.62 2.35
C SER A 485 -13.09 16.37 0.96
N PRO A 486 -11.84 15.87 0.88
CA PRO A 486 -11.23 15.40 -0.37
C PRO A 486 -11.81 14.06 -0.86
N THR A 487 -12.53 13.32 -0.02
CA THR A 487 -13.18 12.05 -0.35
C THR A 487 -14.69 12.08 -0.13
N ASP A 488 -15.40 11.19 -0.81
CA ASP A 488 -16.80 10.85 -0.52
C ASP A 488 -16.92 9.88 0.69
N ASP A 489 -18.16 9.47 1.01
CA ASP A 489 -18.46 8.60 2.15
C ASP A 489 -17.87 7.18 1.98
N GLU A 490 -17.61 6.77 0.74
CA GLU A 490 -16.96 5.51 0.38
C GLU A 490 -15.42 5.62 0.31
N GLY A 491 -14.84 6.78 0.63
CA GLY A 491 -13.39 6.99 0.61
C GLY A 491 -12.80 7.20 -0.79
N ASN A 492 -13.63 7.36 -1.83
CA ASN A 492 -13.16 7.69 -3.17
C ASN A 492 -12.84 9.18 -3.28
N PRO A 493 -11.79 9.55 -4.03
CA PRO A 493 -11.43 10.95 -4.21
C PRO A 493 -12.50 11.72 -5.01
N VAL A 494 -12.93 12.87 -4.48
CA VAL A 494 -13.83 13.81 -5.17
C VAL A 494 -13.15 14.41 -6.41
N LEU A 495 -11.82 14.56 -6.35
CA LEU A 495 -11.00 15.03 -7.46
C LEU A 495 -9.76 14.14 -7.60
N SER A 496 -9.53 13.65 -8.82
CA SER A 496 -8.29 12.97 -9.20
C SER A 496 -7.68 13.55 -10.46
N ILE A 497 -6.36 13.71 -10.46
CA ILE A 497 -5.58 14.12 -11.62
C ILE A 497 -4.71 12.94 -12.05
N TYR A 498 -4.88 12.49 -13.30
CA TYR A 498 -4.09 11.46 -13.94
C TYR A 498 -3.28 12.08 -15.08
N SER A 499 -1.96 11.98 -15.03
CA SER A 499 -1.08 12.51 -16.07
C SER A 499 -0.27 11.41 -16.74
N THR A 500 -0.53 11.18 -18.03
CA THR A 500 0.32 10.34 -18.89
C THR A 500 1.46 11.11 -19.55
N TYR A 501 1.59 12.40 -19.25
CA TYR A 501 2.66 13.22 -19.78
C TYR A 501 4.01 12.74 -19.23
N ASP A 502 4.95 12.47 -20.13
CA ASP A 502 6.36 12.27 -19.82
C ASP A 502 7.06 13.63 -19.96
N ASP A 503 7.61 14.13 -18.85
CA ASP A 503 8.30 15.41 -18.83
C ASP A 503 9.81 15.32 -19.12
N GLY A 504 10.30 14.14 -19.50
CA GLY A 504 11.68 13.90 -19.91
C GLY A 504 12.70 14.16 -18.80
N GLY A 505 12.29 14.04 -17.53
CA GLY A 505 13.16 14.32 -16.38
C GLY A 505 13.14 15.78 -15.93
N ALA A 506 12.19 16.59 -16.40
CA ALA A 506 12.05 17.98 -15.97
C ALA A 506 11.77 18.11 -14.46
N SER A 507 12.10 19.26 -13.89
CA SER A 507 11.91 19.57 -12.45
C SER A 507 11.52 21.03 -12.22
N GLY A 508 11.14 21.35 -10.98
CA GLY A 508 10.68 22.69 -10.59
C GLY A 508 9.54 23.19 -11.49
N TRP A 509 9.63 24.44 -11.96
CA TRP A 509 8.62 25.06 -12.83
C TRP A 509 8.46 24.43 -14.23
N ASN A 510 9.36 23.53 -14.62
CA ASN A 510 9.27 22.79 -15.88
C ASN A 510 8.62 21.41 -15.70
N ALA A 511 8.31 21.03 -14.46
CA ALA A 511 7.63 19.79 -14.14
C ALA A 511 6.35 19.60 -14.97
N GLY A 512 6.00 18.35 -15.24
CA GLY A 512 4.77 17.99 -15.94
C GLY A 512 3.49 18.42 -15.20
N VAL A 513 3.51 18.38 -13.86
CA VAL A 513 2.41 18.83 -13.00
C VAL A 513 2.90 19.90 -12.02
N ASN A 514 2.29 21.08 -12.04
CA ASN A 514 2.63 22.20 -11.15
C ASN A 514 1.43 22.65 -10.33
N ILE A 515 1.55 22.56 -9.00
CA ILE A 515 0.61 23.09 -8.02
C ILE A 515 1.34 24.19 -7.23
N SER A 516 1.13 25.45 -7.61
CA SER A 516 1.96 26.57 -7.10
C SER A 516 1.16 27.73 -6.53
N GLY A 517 -0.16 27.62 -6.45
CA GLY A 517 -1.03 28.67 -5.93
C GLY A 517 -1.00 28.79 -4.41
N SER A 518 -1.54 29.90 -3.90
CA SER A 518 -1.74 30.13 -2.46
C SER A 518 -3.02 29.48 -1.91
N SER A 519 -3.79 28.83 -2.77
CA SER A 519 -5.06 28.18 -2.43
C SER A 519 -4.87 26.74 -2.02
N THR A 520 -5.78 26.25 -1.19
CA THR A 520 -5.89 24.84 -0.89
C THR A 520 -6.16 24.02 -2.15
N PHE A 521 -5.50 22.87 -2.29
CA PHE A 521 -5.85 21.82 -3.25
C PHE A 521 -6.41 20.63 -2.45
N LYS A 522 -7.52 20.05 -2.89
CA LYS A 522 -8.10 18.85 -2.29
C LYS A 522 -8.29 17.80 -3.38
N GLY A 523 -7.64 16.64 -3.27
CA GLY A 523 -7.73 15.57 -4.27
C GLY A 523 -6.45 14.77 -4.39
N THR A 524 -6.43 13.86 -5.35
CA THR A 524 -5.30 12.97 -5.62
C THR A 524 -4.60 13.28 -6.93
N ILE A 525 -3.30 13.01 -7.00
CA ILE A 525 -2.47 13.20 -8.19
C ILE A 525 -1.74 11.88 -8.49
N PHE A 526 -1.85 11.40 -9.72
CA PHE A 526 -1.20 10.20 -10.22
C PHE A 526 -0.49 10.52 -11.55
N ALA A 527 0.82 10.75 -11.49
CA ALA A 527 1.64 11.25 -12.60
C ALA A 527 2.99 10.50 -12.69
N PRO A 528 2.98 9.18 -12.96
CA PRO A 528 4.16 8.31 -12.79
C PRO A 528 5.31 8.62 -13.75
N TYR A 529 5.07 9.38 -14.82
CA TYR A 529 6.08 9.78 -15.82
C TYR A 529 6.50 11.26 -15.70
N SER A 530 5.90 12.01 -14.79
CA SER A 530 6.17 13.43 -14.59
C SER A 530 6.62 13.74 -13.16
N THR A 531 7.46 14.76 -13.01
CA THR A 531 7.63 15.42 -11.72
C THR A 531 6.32 16.11 -11.33
N VAL A 532 5.91 15.96 -10.07
CA VAL A 532 4.85 16.75 -9.44
C VAL A 532 5.50 17.77 -8.53
N ASN A 533 5.39 19.03 -8.89
CA ASN A 533 5.94 20.16 -8.14
C ASN A 533 4.84 20.85 -7.33
N VAL A 534 4.96 20.82 -6.00
CA VAL A 534 4.09 21.48 -5.02
C VAL A 534 4.85 22.64 -4.40
N GLY A 535 4.75 23.81 -5.04
CA GLY A 535 5.53 25.01 -4.68
C GLY A 535 4.75 26.10 -3.95
N GLY A 536 3.43 25.96 -3.88
CA GLY A 536 2.52 26.98 -3.34
C GLY A 536 2.53 27.09 -1.80
N SER A 537 1.94 28.16 -1.26
CA SER A 537 1.70 28.29 0.18
C SER A 537 0.36 27.69 0.62
N GLY A 538 -0.49 27.26 -0.32
CA GLY A 538 -1.77 26.63 -0.03
C GLY A 538 -1.59 25.17 0.41
N ALA A 539 -2.48 24.72 1.30
CA ALA A 539 -2.44 23.35 1.79
C ALA A 539 -2.86 22.33 0.72
N LEU A 540 -2.34 21.11 0.78
CA LEU A 540 -2.76 19.98 -0.04
C LEU A 540 -3.48 18.97 0.85
N PHE A 541 -4.70 18.59 0.50
CA PHE A 541 -5.44 17.51 1.15
C PHE A 541 -5.55 16.33 0.18
N GLY A 542 -4.94 15.19 0.51
CA GLY A 542 -4.98 13.99 -0.31
C GLY A 542 -3.61 13.34 -0.48
N ALA A 543 -3.37 12.76 -1.66
CA ALA A 543 -2.20 11.93 -1.95
C ALA A 543 -1.58 12.27 -3.31
N VAL A 544 -0.26 12.14 -3.41
CA VAL A 544 0.51 12.46 -4.62
C VAL A 544 1.43 11.31 -4.98
N LYS A 545 1.23 10.74 -6.17
CA LYS A 545 2.15 9.83 -6.84
C LYS A 545 2.74 10.52 -8.06
N GLY A 546 4.06 10.59 -8.15
CA GLY A 546 4.77 11.20 -9.28
C GLY A 546 6.04 10.45 -9.63
N ARG A 547 6.58 10.65 -10.85
CA ARG A 547 7.94 10.19 -11.19
C ARG A 547 8.94 10.70 -10.16
N ARG A 548 8.85 12.00 -9.87
CA ARG A 548 9.41 12.64 -8.67
C ARG A 548 8.34 13.49 -8.01
N VAL A 549 8.42 13.63 -6.70
CA VAL A 549 7.57 14.58 -5.95
C VAL A 549 8.47 15.62 -5.30
N GLU A 550 8.27 16.88 -5.67
CA GLU A 550 9.04 18.03 -5.17
C GLU A 550 8.10 18.95 -4.40
N VAL A 551 8.32 19.08 -3.09
CA VAL A 551 7.57 20.01 -2.24
C VAL A 551 8.53 21.10 -1.78
N SER A 552 8.35 22.30 -2.32
CA SER A 552 9.12 23.49 -1.94
C SER A 552 8.28 24.57 -1.26
N GLY A 553 6.96 24.41 -1.30
CA GLY A 553 6.00 25.32 -0.70
C GLY A 553 6.00 25.29 0.84
N SER A 554 5.42 26.32 1.44
CA SER A 554 5.17 26.34 2.90
C SER A 554 3.80 25.77 3.28
N GLY A 555 3.01 25.34 2.30
CA GLY A 555 1.69 24.76 2.52
C GLY A 555 1.78 23.39 3.19
N ASP A 556 0.89 23.14 4.14
CA ASP A 556 0.78 21.83 4.81
C ASP A 556 0.22 20.78 3.84
N ILE A 557 0.55 19.51 4.07
CA ILE A 557 0.02 18.36 3.35
C ILE A 557 -0.71 17.48 4.36
N HIS A 558 -1.99 17.24 4.11
CA HIS A 558 -2.88 16.50 4.99
C HIS A 558 -3.38 15.26 4.26
N TYR A 559 -2.94 14.09 4.71
CA TYR A 559 -3.39 12.82 4.19
C TYR A 559 -4.76 12.45 4.75
N ASP A 560 -5.67 12.04 3.88
CA ASP A 560 -6.96 11.51 4.30
C ASP A 560 -6.89 9.99 4.38
N GLU A 561 -7.03 9.44 5.58
CA GLU A 561 -6.97 8.01 5.86
C GLU A 561 -8.05 7.22 5.10
N ALA A 562 -9.17 7.86 4.72
CA ALA A 562 -10.19 7.24 3.89
C ALA A 562 -9.67 6.85 2.48
N LEU A 563 -8.59 7.48 1.99
CA LEU A 563 -8.00 7.15 0.70
C LEU A 563 -7.33 5.77 0.65
N MET A 564 -7.02 5.18 1.82
CA MET A 564 -6.50 3.80 1.89
C MET A 564 -7.51 2.79 1.34
N GLU A 565 -8.80 3.07 1.49
CA GLU A 565 -9.89 2.18 1.08
C GLU A 565 -10.40 2.49 -0.35
N SER A 566 -9.76 3.44 -1.05
CA SER A 566 -10.23 3.91 -2.36
C SER A 566 -10.15 2.83 -3.45
N SER A 567 -11.27 2.64 -4.14
CA SER A 567 -11.45 1.64 -5.20
C SER A 567 -11.00 2.16 -6.59
N VAL A 568 -9.70 2.43 -6.77
CA VAL A 568 -9.13 2.65 -8.11
C VAL A 568 -8.36 1.39 -8.53
N GLY A 569 -8.84 0.72 -9.58
CA GLY A 569 -8.37 -0.61 -10.00
C GLY A 569 -9.32 -1.73 -9.57
N THR A 570 -9.81 -2.49 -10.56
CA THR A 570 -10.66 -3.69 -10.47
C THR A 570 -11.76 -3.71 -9.40
N GLY A 571 -13.00 -3.42 -9.82
CA GLY A 571 -14.19 -3.78 -9.05
C GLY A 571 -14.27 -5.29 -8.83
N GLY A 572 -14.45 -5.69 -7.57
CA GLY A 572 -14.63 -7.09 -7.20
C GLY A 572 -14.67 -7.32 -5.68
N GLY A 573 -15.81 -7.02 -5.04
CA GLY A 573 -16.24 -7.63 -3.78
C GLY A 573 -16.09 -6.77 -2.53
N GLY A 574 -17.19 -6.13 -2.12
CA GLY A 574 -17.31 -5.50 -0.80
C GLY A 574 -17.45 -6.53 0.34
N THR A 575 -17.02 -6.08 1.52
CA THR A 575 -17.41 -6.46 2.88
C THR A 575 -17.71 -7.92 3.18
N ASP A 576 -16.89 -8.53 4.04
CA ASP A 576 -17.46 -9.20 5.22
C ASP A 576 -16.51 -9.04 6.41
N GLY A 577 -16.99 -8.32 7.42
CA GLY A 577 -16.32 -8.16 8.70
C GLY A 577 -16.33 -9.46 9.49
N GLY A 578 -15.15 -9.86 9.98
CA GLY A 578 -14.97 -10.88 11.01
C GLY A 578 -13.85 -10.43 11.94
N VAL A 579 -14.19 -10.10 13.19
CA VAL A 579 -13.24 -9.63 14.19
C VAL A 579 -12.37 -10.80 14.70
N GLY A 580 -11.05 -10.63 14.61
CA GLY A 580 -10.08 -11.12 15.61
C GLY A 580 -9.27 -12.38 15.27
N GLY A 581 -7.98 -12.17 14.93
CA GLY A 581 -6.92 -13.19 14.87
C GLY A 581 -6.25 -13.25 13.50
N GLY A 582 -4.98 -12.84 13.39
CA GLY A 582 -4.24 -12.70 12.13
C GLY A 582 -4.40 -13.91 11.21
N ASP A 583 -4.97 -13.68 10.02
CA ASP A 583 -5.45 -14.74 9.15
C ASP A 583 -4.38 -15.11 8.12
N TRP A 584 -3.94 -16.36 8.17
CA TRP A 584 -2.98 -16.90 7.22
C TRP A 584 -3.71 -17.28 5.93
N THR A 585 -3.32 -16.73 4.78
CA THR A 585 -3.96 -17.04 3.50
C THR A 585 -3.14 -18.04 2.69
N LEU A 586 -3.81 -19.05 2.12
CA LEU A 586 -3.13 -20.11 1.37
C LEU A 586 -2.82 -19.64 -0.06
N GLU A 587 -1.53 -19.44 -0.35
CA GLU A 587 -1.07 -18.97 -1.66
C GLU A 587 -0.74 -20.12 -2.61
N GLY A 588 -0.25 -21.25 -2.08
CA GLY A 588 0.24 -22.34 -2.91
C GLY A 588 0.27 -23.69 -2.22
N LEU A 589 0.21 -24.74 -3.04
CA LEU A 589 0.51 -26.11 -2.64
C LEU A 589 1.62 -26.62 -3.56
N SER A 590 2.68 -27.15 -2.97
CA SER A 590 3.75 -27.83 -3.68
C SER A 590 3.88 -29.27 -3.17
N TYR A 591 4.00 -30.19 -4.12
CA TYR A 591 4.10 -31.61 -3.85
C TYR A 591 5.50 -32.05 -4.22
N GLY A 592 6.37 -32.14 -3.21
CA GLY A 592 7.62 -32.86 -3.35
C GLY A 592 7.33 -34.35 -3.39
N ALA A 593 7.62 -35.00 -4.50
CA ALA A 593 8.17 -36.34 -4.42
C ALA A 593 9.63 -36.15 -4.00
N ASP A 594 10.01 -36.69 -2.85
CA ASP A 594 11.41 -36.87 -2.51
C ASP A 594 12.12 -37.55 -3.69
N ASP A 595 13.26 -37.00 -4.08
CA ASP A 595 14.46 -37.80 -4.26
C ASP A 595 15.46 -37.39 -3.16
#